data_AF-A0A821TEV9-F1
#
_entry.id   AF-A0A821TEV9-F1
#
_cell.length_a   1.000
_cell.length_b   1.000
_cell.length_c   1.000
_cell.angle_alpha   90.00
_cell.angle_beta   90.00
_cell.angle_gamma   90.00
#
_symmetry.space_group_name_H-M   'P 1'
#
loop_
_entity.id
_entity.type
_entity.pdbx_description
1 polymer ?
#
loop_
_entity_poly.entity_id
_entity_poly.type
_entity_poly.pdbx_seq_one_letter_code
_entity_poly.pdbx_strand_id
1 'polypeptide(L)'
;RDADVHIWNSRIVNNSLNGVRIVNLRSLIEINETLIKHNNRHGLDIDSGAGALWTYHSNFNSNNEDGIHIIYDGGERRLFYSDISFNTQ
;
A
#
# COMPACT_ATOMS: atom_id res chain seq x y z
N ARG A 1 -12.46 -15.03 2.57
CA ARG A 1 -11.36 -15.03 3.56
C ARG A 1 -11.24 -13.59 3.98
N ASP A 2 -11.37 -13.30 5.25
CA ASP A 2 -11.29 -11.91 5.73
C ASP A 2 -9.83 -11.47 5.68
N ALA A 3 -9.59 -10.23 5.26
CA ALA A 3 -8.25 -9.64 5.37
C ALA A 3 -7.91 -9.41 6.85
N ASP A 4 -6.64 -9.62 7.21
CA ASP A 4 -6.19 -9.34 8.58
C ASP A 4 -5.89 -7.84 8.77
N VAL A 5 -5.60 -7.15 7.65
CA VAL A 5 -5.43 -5.70 7.60
C VAL A 5 -6.44 -5.13 6.62
N HIS A 6 -7.32 -4.29 7.14
CA HIS A 6 -8.27 -3.49 6.38
C HIS A 6 -7.98 -2.02 6.58
N ILE A 7 -7.68 -1.31 5.49
CA ILE A 7 -7.59 0.15 5.48
C ILE A 7 -8.67 0.65 4.53
N TRP A 8 -9.65 1.37 5.07
CA TRP A 8 -10.81 1.80 4.30
C TRP A 8 -11.11 3.28 4.52
N ASN A 9 -11.42 3.98 3.43
CA ASN A 9 -11.93 5.35 3.42
C ASN A 9 -11.08 6.30 4.28
N SER A 10 -9.77 6.19 4.11
CA SER A 10 -8.78 6.82 4.97
C SER A 10 -7.87 7.79 4.20
N ARG A 11 -7.20 8.68 4.94
CA ARG A 11 -6.18 9.59 4.40
C ARG A 11 -4.88 9.41 5.17
N ILE A 12 -3.86 8.88 4.51
CA ILE A 12 -2.56 8.59 5.10
C ILE A 12 -1.53 9.47 4.39
N VAL A 13 -1.20 10.61 5.00
CA VAL A 13 -0.47 11.67 4.33
C VAL A 13 0.62 12.28 5.20
N ASN A 14 1.69 12.77 4.54
CA ASN A 14 2.76 13.53 5.18
C ASN A 14 3.50 12.77 6.30
N ASN A 15 3.63 11.45 6.19
CA ASN A 15 4.42 10.67 7.16
C ASN A 15 5.92 10.85 6.91
N SER A 16 6.71 10.90 7.99
CA SER A 16 8.17 11.09 7.95
C SER A 16 8.93 9.90 7.35
N LEU A 17 8.25 8.76 7.14
CA LEU A 17 8.76 7.56 6.49
C LEU A 17 7.70 7.05 5.49
N ASN A 18 7.28 5.79 5.61
CA ASN A 18 6.23 5.20 4.77
C ASN A 18 4.84 5.67 5.22
N GLY A 19 3.85 5.65 4.33
CA GLY A 19 2.45 5.82 4.71
C GLY A 19 1.95 4.64 5.54
N VAL A 20 2.10 3.43 5.00
CA VAL A 20 1.79 2.17 5.66
C VAL A 20 2.99 1.26 5.56
N ARG A 21 3.46 0.68 6.67
CA ARG A 21 4.48 -0.37 6.66
C ARG A 21 3.90 -1.65 7.24
N ILE A 22 3.94 -2.73 6.45
CA ILE A 22 3.51 -4.06 6.84
C ILE A 22 4.74 -4.97 6.81
N VAL A 23 4.96 -5.69 7.90
CA VAL A 23 6.13 -6.54 8.07
C VAL A 23 5.70 -7.95 8.45
N ASN A 24 6.19 -8.95 7.70
CA ASN A 24 5.99 -10.37 7.99
C ASN A 24 4.51 -10.80 8.14
N LEU A 25 3.62 -10.21 7.33
CA LEU A 25 2.22 -10.62 7.27
C LEU A 25 2.03 -11.68 6.17
N ARG A 26 1.39 -12.81 6.47
CA ARG A 26 1.19 -13.91 5.49
C ARG A 26 -0.26 -14.07 5.05
N SER A 27 -1.08 -13.06 5.31
CA SER A 27 -2.51 -13.02 5.01
C SER A 27 -2.86 -11.88 4.05
N LEU A 28 -4.14 -11.75 3.73
CA LEU A 28 -4.64 -10.72 2.82
C LEU A 28 -4.56 -9.35 3.48
N ILE A 29 -4.13 -8.36 2.69
CA ILE A 29 -4.20 -6.93 2.96
C ILE A 29 -5.21 -6.32 1.99
N GLU A 30 -6.19 -5.59 2.50
CA GLU A 30 -7.14 -4.83 1.70
C GLU A 30 -7.01 -3.33 1.96
N ILE A 31 -6.85 -2.55 0.88
CA ILE A 31 -6.83 -1.10 0.91
C ILE A 31 -7.90 -0.56 -0.05
N ASN A 32 -8.95 0.03 0.51
CA ASN A 32 -10.12 0.44 -0.24
C ASN A 32 -10.39 1.94 -0.05
N GLU A 33 -10.70 2.64 -1.14
CA GLU A 33 -11.14 4.05 -1.14
C GLU A 33 -10.21 4.97 -0.33
N THR A 34 -8.90 4.70 -0.35
CA THR A 34 -7.93 5.35 0.53
C THR A 34 -6.96 6.21 -0.26
N LEU A 35 -6.66 7.39 0.27
CA LEU A 35 -5.62 8.28 -0.26
C LEU A 35 -4.33 8.12 0.55
N ILE A 36 -3.24 7.76 -0.12
CA ILE A 36 -1.91 7.57 0.46
C ILE A 36 -0.91 8.45 -0.30
N LYS A 37 -0.49 9.57 0.30
CA LYS A 37 0.30 10.57 -0.44
C LYS A 37 1.29 11.38 0.36
N HIS A 38 2.30 11.92 -0.32
CA HIS A 38 3.34 12.78 0.28
C HIS A 38 4.04 12.14 1.48
N ASN A 39 4.22 10.82 1.45
CA ASN A 39 5.05 10.15 2.46
C ASN A 39 6.52 10.23 2.04
N ASN A 40 7.41 10.41 3.02
CA ASN A 40 8.83 10.68 2.79
C ASN A 40 9.60 9.46 2.23
N ARG A 41 8.98 8.28 2.26
CA ARG A 41 9.44 7.07 1.60
C ARG A 41 8.33 6.49 0.73
N HIS A 42 7.94 5.23 0.93
CA HIS A 42 6.92 4.59 0.11
C HIS A 42 5.50 4.95 0.58
N GLY A 43 4.51 4.86 -0.31
CA GLY A 43 3.10 4.93 0.10
C GLY A 43 2.71 3.73 0.95
N LEU A 44 2.80 2.53 0.37
CA LEU A 44 2.69 1.24 1.05
C LEU A 44 4.01 0.48 0.93
N ASP A 45 4.56 0.06 2.06
CA ASP A 45 5.78 -0.74 2.13
C ASP A 45 5.48 -2.10 2.76
N ILE A 46 5.65 -3.16 1.98
CA ILE A 46 5.47 -4.54 2.40
C ILE A 46 6.83 -5.21 2.44
N ASP A 47 7.35 -5.39 3.65
CA ASP A 47 8.65 -5.99 3.91
C ASP A 47 8.47 -7.41 4.46
N SER A 48 9.09 -8.39 3.79
CA SER A 48 9.14 -9.77 4.26
C SER A 48 7.76 -10.43 4.41
N GLY A 49 6.74 -9.98 3.67
CA GLY A 49 5.50 -10.72 3.42
C GLY A 49 4.21 -9.90 3.34
N ALA A 50 3.41 -10.26 2.32
CA ALA A 50 1.93 -10.19 2.30
C ALA A 50 1.42 -11.52 1.70
N GLY A 51 0.36 -12.10 2.26
CA GLY A 51 -0.27 -13.30 1.67
C GLY A 51 -1.01 -13.00 0.37
N ALA A 52 -1.61 -11.80 0.28
CA ALA A 52 -2.14 -11.17 -0.92
C ALA A 52 -2.32 -9.67 -0.66
N LEU A 53 -2.31 -8.85 -1.71
CA LEU A 53 -2.61 -7.42 -1.62
C LEU A 53 -3.71 -7.07 -2.61
N TRP A 54 -4.84 -6.59 -2.11
CA TRP A 54 -5.92 -6.06 -2.94
C TRP A 54 -6.10 -4.57 -2.66
N THR A 55 -6.06 -3.77 -3.72
CA THR A 55 -6.37 -2.34 -3.67
C THR A 55 -7.57 -2.05 -4.57
N TYR A 56 -8.50 -1.24 -4.07
CA TYR A 56 -9.69 -0.81 -4.80
C TYR A 56 -9.92 0.68 -4.60
N HIS A 57 -10.14 1.43 -5.69
CA HIS A 57 -10.46 2.86 -5.65
C HIS A 57 -9.49 3.71 -4.81
N SER A 58 -8.23 3.31 -4.72
CA SER A 58 -7.23 3.96 -3.86
C SER A 58 -6.21 4.74 -4.68
N ASN A 59 -5.65 5.80 -4.10
CA ASN A 59 -4.68 6.65 -4.77
C ASN A 59 -3.38 6.68 -3.98
N PHE A 60 -2.30 6.20 -4.59
CA PHE A 60 -0.94 6.20 -4.05
C PHE A 60 -0.11 7.20 -4.86
N ASN A 61 -0.09 8.47 -4.47
CA ASN A 61 0.57 9.50 -5.26
C ASN A 61 1.57 10.37 -4.52
N SER A 62 2.53 10.89 -5.28
CA SER A 62 3.52 11.86 -4.78
C SER A 62 4.23 11.40 -3.51
N ASN A 63 4.48 10.10 -3.36
CA ASN A 63 5.37 9.56 -2.35
C ASN A 63 6.82 9.71 -2.84
N ASN A 64 7.75 9.88 -1.91
CA ASN A 64 9.15 10.25 -2.20
C ASN A 64 10.03 9.02 -2.53
N GLU A 65 9.47 7.82 -2.46
CA GLU A 65 9.97 6.59 -3.10
C GLU A 65 8.78 5.96 -3.86
N ASP A 66 8.59 4.63 -3.86
CA ASP A 66 7.47 3.98 -4.59
C ASP A 66 6.08 4.31 -4.01
N GLY A 67 5.04 4.25 -4.85
CA GLY A 67 3.66 4.26 -4.36
C GLY A 67 3.31 2.99 -3.59
N ILE A 68 3.70 1.84 -4.13
CA ILE A 68 3.58 0.53 -3.48
C ILE A 68 4.90 -0.22 -3.68
N HIS A 69 5.61 -0.47 -2.60
CA HIS A 69 6.86 -1.20 -2.54
C HIS A 69 6.64 -2.57 -1.87
N ILE A 70 7.05 -3.64 -2.55
CA ILE A 70 6.85 -5.02 -2.06
C ILE A 70 8.14 -5.82 -2.24
N ILE A 71 8.78 -6.17 -1.13
CA ILE A 71 9.93 -7.08 -1.09
C ILE A 71 9.43 -8.44 -0.60
N TYR A 72 8.78 -9.19 -1.49
CA TYR A 72 8.33 -10.56 -1.22
C TYR A 72 7.97 -11.33 -2.50
N ASP A 73 8.19 -12.65 -2.46
CA ASP A 73 7.77 -13.60 -3.50
C ASP A 73 6.59 -14.45 -3.03
N GLY A 74 5.38 -14.07 -3.43
CA GLY A 74 4.16 -14.84 -3.22
C GLY A 74 2.90 -13.96 -3.13
N GLY A 75 1.74 -14.60 -3.20
CA GLY A 75 0.44 -13.93 -3.07
C GLY A 75 -0.03 -13.20 -4.32
N GLU A 76 -1.35 -13.09 -4.45
CA GLU A 76 -1.96 -12.34 -5.55
C GLU A 76 -1.91 -10.84 -5.26
N ARG A 77 -1.62 -10.04 -6.28
CA ARG A 77 -1.59 -8.57 -6.20
C ARG A 77 -2.63 -8.05 -7.17
N ARG A 78 -3.69 -7.47 -6.64
CA ARG A 78 -4.80 -6.93 -7.42
C ARG A 78 -4.90 -5.43 -7.20
N LEU A 79 -4.81 -4.67 -8.28
CA LEU A 79 -4.99 -3.24 -8.26
C LEU A 79 -6.17 -2.91 -9.16
N PHE A 80 -7.29 -2.52 -8.55
CA PHE A 80 -8.53 -2.22 -9.26
C PHE A 80 -8.89 -0.76 -9.11
N TYR A 81 -9.10 -0.08 -10.24
CA TYR A 81 -9.52 1.34 -10.27
C TYR A 81 -8.69 2.25 -9.34
N SER A 82 -7.44 1.84 -9.10
CA SER A 82 -6.52 2.51 -8.21
C SER A 82 -5.47 3.21 -9.06
N ASP A 83 -5.04 4.37 -8.59
CA ASP A 83 -4.05 5.19 -9.28
C ASP A 83 -2.74 5.17 -8.50
N ILE A 84 -1.65 4.91 -9.21
CA ILE A 84 -0.28 4.99 -8.68
C ILE A 84 0.48 5.93 -9.60
N SER A 85 0.64 7.17 -9.17
CA SER A 85 1.14 8.24 -10.03
C SER A 85 2.05 9.21 -9.28
N PHE A 86 2.99 9.82 -10.01
CA PHE A 86 3.89 10.87 -9.47
C PHE A 86 4.75 10.45 -8.27
N ASN A 87 4.97 9.15 -8.07
CA ASN A 87 5.98 8.62 -7.15
C ASN A 87 7.37 8.69 -7.81
N THR A 88 8.45 8.68 -7.03
CA THR A 88 9.78 9.06 -7.53
C THR A 88 10.69 7.88 -7.91
N GLN A 89 10.34 6.65 -7.50
CA GLN A 89 11.04 5.42 -7.84
C GLN A 89 10.08 4.42 -8.48
#